data_AF-A0A2G5HPT9-F1
#
_entry.id   AF-A0A2G5HPT9-F1
#
_cell.length_a   1.000
_cell.length_b   1.000
_cell.length_c   1.000
_cell.angle_alpha   90.00
_cell.angle_beta   90.00
_cell.angle_gamma   90.00
#
_symmetry.space_group_name_H-M   'P 1'
#
loop_
_entity.id
_entity.type
_entity.pdbx_description
1 polymer ?
#
loop_
_entity_poly.entity_id
_entity_poly.type
_entity_poly.pdbx_seq_one_letter_code
_entity_poly.pdbx_strand_id
1 'polypeptide(L)'
;MPHTGTPYCVRNALQSLFAEFHASSRAAYRLSQRRQFHDYFVTHLPSTSLSPDKRTPSHHKLPRSDSTPHSGPSDRSTRAPSDRETTVVRIPLKSAKHHFGAGVSRGSRPYNEDTYQAGTVEIPAFAKKQPVSISGKREINQNVGSTRATGDPQIFYFGVFDGHGGSECSEFLRDRLHGYIEEAALLFGLESTLQNGNGSTSAGGSGIMGSQDAEDLQRSLITSWKETVGGYFKRFRPEYFPAVASGDEETVSSNSIETVLTYAFLKADLDFTTAQAKKQSEHASEQEKAAQKALKESQSSTDDPVLGDRPLNDGDMLFHPEREASQNLTSRPAPRGSSPNLDAAIGGKKRFQGGSTASIALISTPSPTPFWHPSSPSTLTAAHVGDTRILLCRTDDGSAVPVTQNHHPSMPVEARRLRRYAASFVTDSFGEERISGLANTRAFGDIGSKRIGVSAEPQITTIQLTPAGYSFLVLMSDGVSGHLEDQEIVDIVKEAKTPAQAASDLISFAVETAGEADNATALVVRLGGWERRMEGGNGSLGTKEQRAFRQREADDPRSRRQ
;
A
#
# COMPACT_ATOMS: atom_id res chain seq x y z
N MET A 1 27.22 -9.19 23.60
CA MET A 1 28.59 -9.01 23.06
C MET A 1 28.77 -7.53 22.75
N PRO A 2 29.85 -6.85 23.17
CA PRO A 2 30.09 -5.46 22.74
C PRO A 2 30.61 -5.49 21.30
N HIS A 3 29.88 -4.88 20.35
CA HIS A 3 30.26 -4.89 18.94
C HIS A 3 31.15 -3.69 18.60
N THR A 4 32.41 -3.99 18.29
CA THR A 4 33.42 -3.08 17.76
C THR A 4 33.21 -2.88 16.25
N GLY A 5 32.77 -1.69 15.83
CA GLY A 5 33.33 -0.98 14.68
C GLY A 5 33.01 -1.42 13.23
N THR A 6 32.09 -2.33 12.96
CA THR A 6 31.63 -2.62 11.59
C THR A 6 30.19 -2.15 11.35
N PRO A 7 29.87 -1.52 10.19
CA PRO A 7 28.50 -1.17 9.88
C PRO A 7 27.65 -2.43 9.85
N TYR A 8 26.59 -2.45 10.65
CA TYR A 8 25.66 -3.57 10.76
C TYR A 8 24.98 -3.80 9.41
N CYS A 9 25.56 -4.70 8.61
CA CYS A 9 24.89 -5.16 7.40
C CYS A 9 23.75 -6.07 7.86
N VAL A 10 22.54 -5.51 7.92
CA VAL A 10 21.28 -6.23 8.23
C VAL A 10 21.20 -7.55 7.43
N ARG A 11 21.72 -7.57 6.21
CA ARG A 11 21.80 -8.75 5.35
C ARG A 11 22.77 -9.82 5.84
N ASN A 12 23.92 -9.45 6.42
CA ASN A 12 24.88 -10.40 7.00
C ASN A 12 24.42 -10.89 8.37
N ALA A 13 23.76 -10.03 9.16
CA ALA A 13 23.10 -10.43 10.39
C ALA A 13 21.95 -11.40 10.10
N LEU A 14 21.12 -11.12 9.09
CA LEU A 14 20.07 -12.04 8.63
C LEU A 14 20.64 -13.30 8.00
N GLN A 15 21.66 -13.23 7.14
CA GLN A 15 22.29 -14.43 6.57
C GLN A 15 22.99 -15.29 7.63
N SER A 16 23.62 -14.69 8.64
CA SER A 16 24.22 -15.44 9.76
C SER A 16 23.16 -16.02 10.69
N LEU A 17 22.11 -15.27 11.03
CA LEU A 17 20.95 -15.77 11.79
C LEU A 17 20.20 -16.86 11.02
N PHE A 18 19.99 -16.71 9.71
CA PHE A 18 19.40 -17.73 8.84
C PHE A 18 20.32 -18.94 8.69
N ALA A 19 21.63 -18.76 8.59
CA ALA A 19 22.61 -19.85 8.56
C ALA A 19 22.66 -20.61 9.88
N GLU A 20 22.59 -19.92 11.02
CA GLU A 20 22.48 -20.53 12.36
C GLU A 20 21.12 -21.22 12.58
N PHE A 21 20.02 -20.64 12.08
CA PHE A 21 18.70 -21.30 12.04
C PHE A 21 18.66 -22.51 11.10
N HIS A 22 19.46 -22.50 10.02
CA HIS A 22 19.59 -23.63 9.10
C HIS A 22 20.34 -24.81 9.71
N ALA A 23 21.23 -24.55 10.67
CA ALA A 23 21.97 -25.58 11.39
C ALA A 23 21.14 -26.26 12.48
N SER A 24 20.08 -25.62 12.99
CA SER A 24 19.24 -26.17 14.06
C SER A 24 17.75 -25.86 13.84
N SER A 25 16.97 -26.90 13.51
CA SER A 25 15.50 -26.99 13.55
C SER A 25 14.72 -26.89 12.22
N ARG A 26 13.64 -27.70 12.17
CA ARG A 26 12.53 -27.78 11.20
C ARG A 26 11.86 -26.44 10.83
N ALA A 27 12.28 -25.31 11.39
CA ALA A 27 11.69 -23.98 11.20
C ALA A 27 12.12 -23.29 9.90
N ALA A 28 13.35 -23.51 9.41
CA ALA A 28 13.83 -22.96 8.14
C ALA A 28 13.00 -23.45 6.93
N TYR A 29 12.53 -24.70 6.98
CA TYR A 29 11.63 -25.27 5.96
C TYR A 29 10.20 -24.69 5.99
N ARG A 30 9.81 -24.03 7.09
CA ARG A 30 8.48 -23.40 7.23
C ARG A 30 8.47 -21.94 6.76
N LEU A 31 9.57 -21.19 6.91
CA LEU A 31 9.68 -19.82 6.40
C LEU A 31 9.82 -19.79 4.86
N SER A 32 10.56 -20.74 4.27
CA SER A 32 10.69 -20.87 2.81
C SER A 32 9.42 -21.39 2.10
N GLN A 33 8.41 -21.83 2.87
CA GLN A 33 7.12 -22.32 2.36
C GLN A 33 5.94 -21.36 2.58
N ARG A 34 6.14 -20.22 3.24
CA ARG A 34 5.07 -19.21 3.37
C ARG A 34 4.95 -18.44 2.05
N ARG A 35 3.75 -18.45 1.47
CA ARG A 35 3.38 -17.60 0.33
C ARG A 35 2.93 -16.27 0.94
N GLN A 36 3.64 -15.19 0.62
CA GLN A 36 3.60 -14.00 1.46
C GLN A 36 2.52 -13.00 0.99
N PHE A 37 2.35 -12.80 -0.33
CA PHE A 37 1.25 -12.00 -0.88
C PHE A 37 0.26 -12.82 -1.71
N HIS A 38 -1.04 -12.58 -1.53
CA HIS A 38 -2.08 -13.28 -2.28
C HIS A 38 -3.00 -12.32 -3.03
N ASP A 39 -3.21 -12.56 -4.32
CA ASP A 39 -4.18 -11.85 -5.16
C ASP A 39 -5.62 -12.40 -5.03
N TYR A 40 -5.84 -13.24 -4.02
CA TYR A 40 -7.12 -13.80 -3.64
C TYR A 40 -7.32 -13.64 -2.14
N PHE A 41 -8.57 -13.75 -1.71
CA PHE A 41 -8.91 -13.88 -0.30
C PHE A 41 -9.65 -15.19 -0.06
N VAL A 42 -9.53 -15.71 1.15
CA VAL A 42 -10.24 -16.90 1.61
C VAL A 42 -11.52 -16.47 2.33
N THR A 43 -12.66 -17.05 1.97
CA THR A 43 -13.92 -16.83 2.68
C THR A 43 -14.73 -18.11 2.81
N HIS A 44 -15.69 -18.11 3.71
CA HIS A 44 -16.61 -19.22 3.94
C HIS A 44 -17.94 -18.91 3.29
N LEU A 45 -18.31 -19.70 2.29
CA LEU A 45 -19.63 -19.64 1.70
C LEU A 45 -20.51 -20.73 2.33
N PRO A 46 -21.78 -20.44 2.66
CA PRO A 46 -22.74 -21.48 3.00
C PRO A 46 -22.78 -22.51 1.87
N SER A 47 -22.76 -23.82 2.16
CA SER A 47 -22.73 -24.85 1.11
C SER A 47 -23.91 -24.79 0.12
N THR A 48 -25.00 -24.11 0.47
CA THR A 48 -26.14 -23.83 -0.42
C THR A 48 -25.83 -22.82 -1.55
N SER A 49 -24.74 -22.06 -1.45
CA SER A 49 -24.37 -21.01 -2.41
C SER A 49 -23.52 -21.52 -3.60
N LEU A 50 -23.05 -22.77 -3.54
CA LEU A 50 -22.16 -23.38 -4.55
C LEU A 50 -22.89 -24.26 -5.59
N SER A 51 -24.21 -24.43 -5.45
CA SER A 51 -25.02 -25.19 -6.40
C SER A 51 -25.90 -24.22 -7.19
N PRO A 52 -25.67 -23.98 -8.50
CA PRO A 52 -26.74 -23.48 -9.35
C PRO A 52 -27.83 -24.55 -9.30
N ASP A 53 -29.02 -24.14 -8.89
CA ASP A 53 -30.20 -24.97 -8.75
C ASP A 53 -30.38 -25.85 -10.00
N LYS A 54 -29.87 -27.08 -9.96
CA LYS A 54 -30.25 -28.10 -10.94
C LYS A 54 -31.68 -28.41 -10.59
N ARG A 55 -32.61 -27.72 -11.27
CA ARG A 55 -34.03 -28.07 -11.36
C ARG A 55 -34.16 -29.59 -11.40
N THR A 56 -34.38 -30.20 -10.25
CA THR A 56 -35.00 -31.51 -10.16
C THR A 56 -36.49 -31.23 -10.37
N PRO A 57 -37.12 -31.77 -11.43
CA PRO A 57 -38.56 -31.63 -11.57
C PRO A 57 -39.20 -32.47 -10.46
N SER A 58 -39.52 -31.85 -9.33
CA SER A 58 -40.30 -32.50 -8.29
C SER A 58 -41.72 -32.69 -8.83
N HIS A 59 -42.02 -33.91 -9.25
CA HIS A 59 -43.36 -34.36 -9.55
C HIS A 59 -44.23 -34.34 -8.28
N HIS A 60 -44.90 -33.22 -8.03
CA HIS A 60 -46.07 -33.20 -7.16
C HIS A 60 -47.20 -32.46 -7.88
N LYS A 61 -48.00 -33.23 -8.64
CA LYS A 61 -49.35 -32.84 -9.01
C LYS A 61 -50.19 -32.90 -7.74
N LEU A 62 -50.40 -31.76 -7.09
CA LEU A 62 -51.56 -31.59 -6.20
C LEU A 62 -52.51 -30.60 -6.90
N PRO A 63 -53.78 -31.01 -7.15
CA PRO A 63 -54.75 -30.12 -7.76
C PRO A 63 -55.06 -28.94 -6.82
N ARG A 64 -55.12 -27.74 -7.40
CA ARG A 64 -55.30 -26.44 -6.74
C ARG A 64 -56.70 -26.21 -6.12
N SER A 65 -57.45 -27.25 -5.77
CA SER A 65 -58.83 -27.12 -5.29
C SER A 65 -59.07 -27.38 -3.81
N ASP A 66 -58.09 -27.86 -3.03
CA ASP A 66 -58.31 -28.25 -1.61
C ASP A 66 -57.52 -27.47 -0.56
N SER A 67 -57.08 -26.24 -0.86
CA SER A 67 -56.50 -25.37 0.17
C SER A 67 -57.60 -24.62 0.93
N THR A 68 -58.08 -25.22 2.02
CA THR A 68 -58.79 -24.49 3.09
C THR A 68 -57.77 -23.93 4.08
N PRO A 69 -57.92 -22.67 4.57
CA PRO A 69 -56.99 -22.12 5.55
C PRO A 69 -57.30 -22.70 6.93
N HIS A 70 -56.35 -23.45 7.50
CA HIS A 70 -56.48 -23.99 8.85
C HIS A 70 -56.11 -22.89 9.88
N SER A 71 -57.10 -22.46 10.66
CA SER A 71 -56.94 -21.62 11.85
C SER A 71 -56.86 -22.51 13.09
N GLY A 72 -55.63 -22.72 13.59
CA GLY A 72 -55.37 -23.40 14.86
C GLY A 72 -53.95 -23.10 15.37
N PRO A 73 -53.72 -23.02 16.68
CA PRO A 73 -52.42 -22.62 17.24
C PRO A 73 -51.44 -23.79 17.09
N SER A 74 -50.40 -23.62 16.27
CA SER A 74 -49.37 -24.63 16.10
C SER A 74 -48.24 -24.41 17.11
N ASP A 75 -48.12 -25.33 18.05
CA ASP A 75 -47.08 -25.40 19.07
C ASP A 75 -45.79 -26.02 18.47
N ARG A 76 -45.19 -25.31 17.50
CA ARG A 76 -43.89 -25.70 16.93
C ARG A 76 -42.79 -24.89 17.61
N SER A 77 -42.17 -25.51 18.60
CA SER A 77 -40.83 -25.15 19.08
C SER A 77 -39.88 -24.97 17.88
N THR A 78 -39.45 -23.72 17.65
CA THR A 78 -38.44 -23.36 16.67
C THR A 78 -37.08 -23.85 17.17
N ARG A 79 -36.79 -25.12 16.89
CA ARG A 79 -35.44 -25.66 17.03
C ARG A 79 -34.50 -24.82 16.15
N ALA A 80 -33.51 -24.19 16.78
CA ALA A 80 -32.49 -23.40 16.11
C ALA A 80 -31.85 -24.21 14.97
N PRO A 81 -31.53 -23.58 13.81
CA PRO A 81 -30.93 -24.31 12.70
C PRO A 81 -29.55 -24.83 13.13
N SER A 82 -29.41 -26.15 13.16
CA SER A 82 -28.15 -26.85 13.37
C SER A 82 -27.16 -26.53 12.25
N ASP A 83 -25.88 -26.47 12.62
CA ASP A 83 -24.67 -26.33 11.80
C ASP A 83 -24.88 -26.39 10.29
N ARG A 84 -24.88 -25.21 9.65
CA ARG A 84 -24.70 -25.12 8.21
C ARG A 84 -23.23 -25.41 7.92
N GLU A 85 -22.97 -26.51 7.22
CA GLU A 85 -21.68 -26.80 6.61
C GLU A 85 -21.27 -25.58 5.75
N THR A 86 -20.10 -25.00 6.05
CA THR A 86 -19.52 -23.87 5.33
C THR A 86 -18.35 -24.37 4.51
N THR A 87 -18.29 -24.01 3.24
CA THR A 87 -17.19 -24.38 2.36
C THR A 87 -16.18 -23.25 2.28
N VAL A 88 -14.90 -23.58 2.47
CA VAL A 88 -13.78 -22.65 2.28
C VAL A 88 -13.57 -22.42 0.79
N VAL A 89 -13.67 -21.17 0.35
CA VAL A 89 -13.46 -20.78 -1.05
C VAL A 89 -12.36 -19.73 -1.13
N ARG A 90 -11.51 -19.87 -2.15
CA ARG A 90 -10.52 -18.86 -2.56
C ARG A 90 -11.09 -18.04 -3.70
N ILE A 91 -11.29 -16.75 -3.47
CA ILE A 91 -11.86 -15.85 -4.47
C ILE A 91 -10.77 -14.89 -4.94
N PRO A 92 -10.37 -14.93 -6.23
CA PRO A 92 -9.46 -13.95 -6.78
C PRO A 92 -10.04 -12.54 -6.65
N LEU A 93 -9.28 -11.60 -6.09
CA LEU A 93 -9.74 -10.22 -5.86
C LEU A 93 -10.12 -9.53 -7.17
N LYS A 94 -9.34 -9.76 -8.22
CA LYS A 94 -9.62 -9.19 -9.56
C LYS A 94 -10.90 -9.73 -10.19
N SER A 95 -11.33 -10.93 -9.81
CA SER A 95 -12.60 -11.53 -10.27
C SER A 95 -13.79 -11.12 -9.39
N ALA A 96 -13.53 -10.60 -8.19
CA ALA A 96 -14.54 -10.17 -7.22
C ALA A 96 -15.11 -8.77 -7.56
N LYS A 97 -15.70 -8.62 -8.74
CA LYS A 97 -16.23 -7.34 -9.27
C LYS A 97 -17.23 -6.62 -8.34
N HIS A 98 -17.89 -7.37 -7.46
CA HIS A 98 -18.84 -6.86 -6.48
C HIS A 98 -18.19 -6.34 -5.19
N HIS A 99 -16.89 -6.60 -4.98
CA HIS A 99 -16.13 -6.20 -3.80
C HIS A 99 -15.01 -5.23 -4.14
N PHE A 100 -14.45 -5.33 -5.34
CA PHE A 100 -13.30 -4.56 -5.78
C PHE A 100 -13.42 -4.18 -7.26
N GLY A 101 -12.98 -2.97 -7.59
CA GLY A 101 -12.88 -2.45 -8.94
C GLY A 101 -11.59 -1.66 -9.12
N ALA A 102 -11.01 -1.73 -10.32
CA ALA A 102 -9.85 -0.94 -10.71
C ALA A 102 -10.08 -0.40 -12.12
N GLY A 103 -9.83 0.89 -12.31
CA GLY A 103 -9.86 1.58 -13.60
C GLY A 103 -8.49 2.22 -13.85
N VAL A 104 -8.03 2.18 -15.10
CA VAL A 104 -6.79 2.82 -15.53
C VAL A 104 -6.98 3.44 -16.91
N SER A 105 -6.36 4.58 -17.16
CA SER A 105 -6.26 5.23 -18.46
C SER A 105 -4.89 5.87 -18.58
N ARG A 106 -4.33 5.87 -19.79
CA ARG A 106 -3.12 6.65 -20.09
C ARG A 106 -3.42 8.13 -20.37
N GLY A 107 -4.70 8.50 -20.43
CA GLY A 107 -5.12 9.84 -20.88
C GLY A 107 -4.51 10.20 -22.23
N SER A 108 -3.93 11.39 -22.30
CA SER A 108 -3.18 11.89 -23.46
C SER A 108 -1.73 11.42 -23.52
N ARG A 109 -1.21 10.76 -22.46
CA ARG A 109 0.19 10.31 -22.42
C ARG A 109 0.48 9.19 -23.43
N PRO A 110 1.74 9.07 -23.92
CA PRO A 110 2.13 7.98 -24.81
C PRO A 110 1.99 6.59 -24.18
N TYR A 111 2.23 6.48 -22.87
CA TYR A 111 2.08 5.26 -22.08
C TYR A 111 1.59 5.61 -20.67
N ASN A 112 1.03 4.63 -19.96
CA ASN A 112 0.61 4.79 -18.57
C ASN A 112 1.79 4.48 -17.64
N GLU A 113 2.17 5.44 -16.81
CA GLU A 113 3.24 5.30 -15.82
C GLU A 113 2.69 4.84 -14.46
N ASP A 114 1.38 4.96 -14.24
CA ASP A 114 0.71 4.52 -13.03
C ASP A 114 0.59 2.99 -12.94
N THR A 115 0.60 2.52 -11.71
CA THR A 115 0.25 1.13 -11.39
C THR A 115 -0.61 1.04 -10.14
N TYR A 116 -1.22 -0.12 -9.94
CA TYR A 116 -1.97 -0.42 -8.73
C TYR A 116 -1.74 -1.87 -8.30
N GLN A 117 -2.02 -2.14 -7.03
CA GLN A 117 -1.95 -3.48 -6.46
C GLN A 117 -3.11 -3.73 -5.49
N ALA A 118 -3.63 -4.95 -5.48
CA ALA A 118 -4.66 -5.38 -4.55
C ALA A 118 -4.45 -6.85 -4.15
N GLY A 119 -4.47 -7.13 -2.86
CA GLY A 119 -4.15 -8.45 -2.33
C GLY A 119 -4.45 -8.61 -0.86
N THR A 120 -3.91 -9.68 -0.28
CA THR A 120 -3.80 -9.87 1.16
C THR A 120 -2.35 -10.09 1.54
N VAL A 121 -1.94 -9.52 2.69
CA VAL A 121 -0.58 -9.60 3.23
C VAL A 121 -0.53 -10.48 4.48
N GLU A 122 0.62 -11.10 4.75
CA GLU A 122 0.90 -11.96 5.91
C GLU A 122 1.51 -11.23 7.10
N ILE A 123 0.77 -10.27 7.67
CA ILE A 123 1.15 -9.62 8.94
C ILE A 123 0.10 -9.88 10.03
N PRO A 124 0.46 -9.79 11.33
CA PRO A 124 -0.49 -9.94 12.43
C PRO A 124 -1.55 -8.84 12.45
N ALA A 125 -2.74 -9.19 12.95
CA ALA A 125 -3.88 -8.26 12.98
C ALA A 125 -3.64 -7.12 13.97
N PHE A 126 -3.93 -5.89 13.56
CA PHE A 126 -3.75 -4.69 14.37
C PHE A 126 -5.07 -3.98 14.70
N ALA A 127 -6.21 -4.64 14.48
CA ALA A 127 -7.53 -4.11 14.77
C ALA A 127 -7.80 -4.06 16.30
N LYS A 128 -8.41 -2.97 16.78
CA LYS A 128 -8.85 -2.87 18.18
C LYS A 128 -10.10 -3.71 18.42
N LYS A 129 -10.16 -4.46 19.53
CA LYS A 129 -11.39 -5.15 19.96
C LYS A 129 -12.44 -4.12 20.40
N GLN A 130 -13.70 -4.35 20.06
CA GLN A 130 -14.79 -3.57 20.65
C GLN A 130 -14.92 -3.89 22.15
N PRO A 131 -15.17 -2.89 23.03
CA PRO A 131 -15.39 -3.11 24.44
C PRO A 131 -16.62 -4.00 24.68
N VAL A 132 -16.48 -4.95 25.62
CA VAL A 132 -17.46 -6.01 25.94
C VAL A 132 -18.80 -5.46 26.47
N SER A 133 -18.88 -4.18 26.82
CA SER A 133 -20.08 -3.57 27.44
C SER A 133 -21.28 -3.39 26.50
N ILE A 134 -21.18 -3.69 25.21
CA ILE A 134 -22.27 -3.55 24.21
C ILE A 134 -22.76 -4.90 23.66
N SER A 135 -22.35 -6.04 24.23
CA SER A 135 -22.93 -7.34 23.84
C SER A 135 -23.37 -8.13 25.05
N GLY A 136 -24.69 -8.18 25.26
CA GLY A 136 -25.30 -9.19 26.11
C GLY A 136 -24.76 -10.57 25.73
N LYS A 137 -24.50 -11.40 26.74
CA LYS A 137 -23.99 -12.77 26.63
C LYS A 137 -24.72 -13.55 25.54
N ARG A 138 -24.19 -13.51 24.31
CA ARG A 138 -24.40 -14.52 23.29
C ARG A 138 -23.06 -15.21 23.18
N GLU A 139 -23.01 -16.42 23.72
CA GLU A 139 -21.96 -17.38 23.42
C GLU A 139 -22.01 -17.61 21.91
N ILE A 140 -21.17 -16.89 21.17
CA ILE A 140 -20.87 -17.20 19.77
C ILE A 140 -19.97 -18.43 19.85
N ASN A 141 -20.58 -19.61 19.71
CA ASN A 141 -19.86 -20.85 19.45
C ASN A 141 -18.91 -20.60 18.28
N GLN A 142 -17.61 -20.75 18.54
CA GLN A 142 -16.53 -20.38 17.66
C GLN A 142 -16.52 -21.27 16.41
N ASN A 143 -17.01 -20.75 15.29
CA ASN A 143 -16.65 -21.27 13.97
C ASN A 143 -15.23 -20.76 13.64
N VAL A 144 -14.25 -21.65 13.75
CA VAL A 144 -12.79 -21.46 13.51
C VAL A 144 -12.47 -21.30 12.00
N GLY A 145 -13.31 -20.58 11.27
CA GLY A 145 -13.34 -20.66 9.81
C GLY A 145 -12.26 -19.84 9.10
N SER A 146 -12.20 -18.52 9.32
CA SER A 146 -11.34 -17.64 8.49
C SER A 146 -10.04 -17.20 9.18
N THR A 147 -9.68 -17.89 10.25
CA THR A 147 -8.46 -17.64 11.00
C THR A 147 -7.27 -18.26 10.27
N ARG A 148 -6.17 -17.51 10.12
CA ARG A 148 -4.87 -18.03 9.64
C ARG A 148 -4.40 -19.19 10.51
N ALA A 149 -3.33 -19.88 10.11
CA ALA A 149 -2.67 -20.90 10.95
C ALA A 149 -2.26 -20.36 12.35
N THR A 150 -2.13 -19.04 12.51
CA THR A 150 -1.88 -18.33 13.78
C THR A 150 -3.15 -17.92 14.55
N GLY A 151 -4.35 -18.08 13.98
CA GLY A 151 -5.60 -17.59 14.57
C GLY A 151 -6.04 -16.21 14.04
N ASP A 152 -5.16 -15.47 13.37
CA ASP A 152 -5.45 -14.07 12.99
C ASP A 152 -6.28 -13.94 11.70
N PRO A 153 -7.12 -12.89 11.60
CA PRO A 153 -7.84 -12.57 10.37
C PRO A 153 -6.91 -12.09 9.24
N GLN A 154 -7.40 -12.20 7.99
CA GLN A 154 -6.69 -11.72 6.80
C GLN A 154 -6.64 -10.20 6.77
N ILE A 155 -5.49 -9.64 6.38
CA ILE A 155 -5.30 -8.21 6.18
C ILE A 155 -5.30 -7.93 4.69
N PHE A 156 -6.19 -7.05 4.27
CA PHE A 156 -6.32 -6.66 2.87
C PHE A 156 -5.40 -5.48 2.58
N TYR A 157 -4.73 -5.55 1.43
CA TYR A 157 -3.80 -4.56 0.94
C TYR A 157 -4.35 -3.98 -0.36
N PHE A 158 -4.46 -2.65 -0.42
CA PHE A 158 -4.77 -1.91 -1.64
C PHE A 158 -3.74 -0.81 -1.82
N GLY A 159 -3.20 -0.65 -3.02
CA GLY A 159 -2.19 0.36 -3.31
C GLY A 159 -2.35 0.98 -4.69
N VAL A 160 -2.15 2.29 -4.77
CA VAL A 160 -2.03 3.07 -6.01
C VAL A 160 -0.65 3.73 -6.00
N PHE A 161 0.04 3.61 -7.13
CA PHE A 161 1.38 4.15 -7.34
C PHE A 161 1.34 4.95 -8.64
N ASP A 162 1.33 6.27 -8.51
CA ASP A 162 1.39 7.12 -9.70
C ASP A 162 2.86 7.39 -10.02
N GLY A 163 3.23 7.09 -11.25
CA GLY A 163 4.62 7.05 -11.71
C GLY A 163 4.93 8.29 -12.54
N HIS A 164 6.15 8.81 -12.40
CA HIS A 164 6.60 9.93 -13.21
C HIS A 164 8.03 9.76 -13.68
N GLY A 165 8.28 10.12 -14.94
CA GLY A 165 9.57 9.91 -15.61
C GLY A 165 9.78 8.48 -16.08
N GLY A 166 8.71 7.68 -16.12
CA GLY A 166 8.64 6.27 -16.51
C GLY A 166 7.94 5.38 -15.45
N SER A 167 7.64 4.14 -15.80
CA SER A 167 6.89 3.20 -14.94
C SER A 167 7.77 2.39 -13.99
N GLU A 168 9.11 2.50 -14.07
CA GLU A 168 10.00 1.59 -13.36
C GLU A 168 9.90 1.68 -11.84
N CYS A 169 9.65 2.87 -11.28
CA CYS A 169 9.48 3.04 -9.84
C CYS A 169 8.11 2.54 -9.38
N SER A 170 7.03 2.91 -10.07
CA SER A 170 5.67 2.47 -9.73
C SER A 170 5.53 0.94 -9.85
N GLU A 171 6.11 0.34 -10.89
CA GLU A 171 6.19 -1.12 -11.06
C GLU A 171 6.97 -1.81 -9.93
N PHE A 172 8.11 -1.23 -9.51
CA PHE A 172 8.86 -1.73 -8.36
C PHE A 172 8.02 -1.72 -7.08
N LEU A 173 7.26 -0.65 -6.83
CA LEU A 173 6.39 -0.56 -5.66
C LEU A 173 5.23 -1.57 -5.71
N ARG A 174 4.55 -1.66 -6.86
CA ARG A 174 3.50 -2.67 -7.11
C ARG A 174 3.99 -4.08 -6.79
N ASP A 175 5.20 -4.39 -7.21
CA ASP A 175 5.73 -5.74 -7.17
C ASP A 175 6.43 -6.07 -5.86
N ARG A 176 6.98 -5.09 -5.11
CA ARG A 176 7.84 -5.38 -3.95
C ARG A 176 7.45 -4.72 -2.63
N LEU A 177 6.69 -3.62 -2.63
CA LEU A 177 6.44 -2.85 -1.39
C LEU A 177 5.76 -3.70 -0.30
N HIS A 178 4.80 -4.54 -0.69
CA HIS A 178 4.11 -5.46 0.23
C HIS A 178 5.09 -6.45 0.89
N GLY A 179 6.13 -6.91 0.17
CA GLY A 179 7.14 -7.79 0.74
C GLY A 179 8.02 -7.10 1.78
N TYR A 180 8.38 -5.83 1.56
CA TYR A 180 9.09 -5.04 2.58
C TYR A 180 8.26 -4.87 3.86
N ILE A 181 6.93 -4.72 3.72
CA ILE A 181 6.02 -4.60 4.88
C ILE A 181 5.98 -5.92 5.67
N GLU A 182 5.90 -7.05 4.97
CA GLU A 182 5.87 -8.38 5.60
C GLU A 182 7.19 -8.73 6.28
N GLU A 183 8.32 -8.44 5.63
CA GLU A 183 9.65 -8.61 6.23
C GLU A 183 9.81 -7.71 7.46
N ALA A 184 9.45 -6.43 7.36
CA ALA A 184 9.53 -5.49 8.48
C ALA A 184 8.64 -5.95 9.66
N ALA A 185 7.42 -6.40 9.40
CA ALA A 185 6.54 -6.93 10.44
C ALA A 185 7.15 -8.12 11.19
N LEU A 186 7.90 -8.98 10.50
CA LEU A 186 8.63 -10.10 11.11
C LEU A 186 9.86 -9.64 11.91
N LEU A 187 10.63 -8.69 11.38
CA LEU A 187 11.82 -8.14 12.03
C LEU A 187 11.47 -7.44 13.35
N PHE A 188 10.46 -6.57 13.31
CA PHE A 188 9.99 -5.83 14.47
C PHE A 188 9.10 -6.66 15.41
N GLY A 189 8.79 -7.91 15.07
CA GLY A 189 7.92 -8.74 15.90
C GLY A 189 6.55 -8.11 16.13
N LEU A 190 5.93 -7.60 15.07
CA LEU A 190 4.57 -7.06 15.13
C LEU A 190 3.66 -8.14 15.74
N GLU A 191 2.98 -7.82 16.85
CA GLU A 191 2.12 -8.77 17.53
C GLU A 191 0.65 -8.54 17.16
N SER A 192 -0.16 -9.61 17.23
CA SER A 192 -1.60 -9.49 17.02
C SER A 192 -2.25 -8.76 18.19
N THR A 193 -2.93 -7.66 17.92
CA THR A 193 -3.72 -6.90 18.90
C THR A 193 -4.98 -7.66 19.35
N LEU A 194 -5.25 -8.84 18.79
CA LEU A 194 -6.45 -9.63 19.04
C LEU A 194 -6.25 -10.79 20.04
N GLN A 195 -5.04 -11.08 20.50
CA GLN A 195 -4.81 -12.15 21.50
C GLN A 195 -5.02 -11.64 22.93
N ASN A 196 -5.75 -12.40 23.76
CA ASN A 196 -6.02 -12.08 25.18
C ASN A 196 -5.16 -12.96 26.11
N GLY A 197 -4.33 -12.34 26.95
CA GLY A 197 -4.39 -12.41 28.43
C GLY A 197 -4.52 -13.74 29.19
N ASN A 198 -4.31 -14.91 28.61
CA ASN A 198 -4.23 -16.17 29.37
C ASN A 198 -2.76 -16.55 29.56
N GLY A 199 -2.28 -16.43 30.80
CA GLY A 199 -0.89 -16.67 31.20
C GLY A 199 -0.42 -18.11 31.01
N SER A 200 -0.06 -18.46 29.77
CA SER A 200 1.07 -19.33 29.52
C SER A 200 2.20 -18.46 29.02
N THR A 201 3.13 -18.13 29.92
CA THR A 201 4.48 -17.68 29.55
C THR A 201 5.16 -18.79 28.75
N SER A 202 4.83 -18.90 27.46
CA SER A 202 5.77 -19.40 26.47
C SER A 202 6.78 -18.28 26.26
N ALA A 203 7.95 -18.40 26.88
CA ALA A 203 9.11 -17.60 26.54
C ALA A 203 9.25 -17.56 25.01
N GLY A 204 9.23 -16.36 24.40
CA GLY A 204 9.48 -16.20 22.96
C GLY A 204 8.73 -15.11 22.19
N GLY A 205 8.04 -14.16 22.85
CA GLY A 205 7.37 -13.02 22.21
C GLY A 205 8.31 -11.82 21.96
N SER A 206 9.44 -12.06 21.31
CA SER A 206 10.19 -11.00 20.63
C SER A 206 10.05 -11.32 19.14
N GLY A 207 10.22 -10.35 18.24
CA GLY A 207 10.42 -10.69 16.82
C GLY A 207 11.57 -11.70 16.66
N ILE A 208 11.95 -12.02 15.41
CA ILE A 208 13.22 -12.75 15.21
C ILE A 208 14.38 -12.00 15.90
N MET A 209 14.19 -10.70 16.14
CA MET A 209 15.10 -9.76 16.77
C MET A 209 14.56 -9.27 18.13
N GLY A 210 15.48 -8.96 19.06
CA GLY A 210 15.20 -8.30 20.34
C GLY A 210 14.74 -6.85 20.17
N SER A 211 14.23 -6.21 21.23
CA SER A 211 13.92 -4.77 21.21
C SER A 211 15.14 -3.90 20.86
N GLN A 212 16.31 -4.28 21.38
CA GLN A 212 17.58 -3.62 21.07
C GLN A 212 17.95 -3.74 19.59
N ASP A 213 17.78 -4.92 19.01
CA ASP A 213 18.07 -5.18 17.61
C ASP A 213 17.13 -4.37 16.69
N ALA A 214 15.86 -4.24 17.06
CA ALA A 214 14.89 -3.40 16.34
C ALA A 214 15.30 -1.92 16.32
N GLU A 215 15.76 -1.39 17.46
CA GLU A 215 16.30 -0.02 17.51
C GLU A 215 17.58 0.12 16.68
N ASP A 216 18.46 -0.89 16.71
CA ASP A 216 19.69 -0.91 15.92
C ASP A 216 19.39 -0.92 14.42
N LEU A 217 18.34 -1.64 13.97
CA LEU A 217 17.85 -1.59 12.59
C LEU A 217 17.38 -0.19 12.20
N GLN A 218 16.60 0.48 13.05
CA GLN A 218 16.13 1.85 12.82
C GLN A 218 17.33 2.82 12.68
N ARG A 219 18.30 2.74 13.60
CA ARG A 219 19.52 3.56 13.56
C ARG A 219 20.37 3.26 12.33
N SER A 220 20.52 1.99 11.97
CA SER A 220 21.27 1.54 10.80
C SER A 220 20.67 2.06 9.50
N LEU A 221 19.34 2.04 9.37
CA LEU A 221 18.65 2.56 8.19
C LEU A 221 18.89 4.06 8.00
N ILE A 222 18.75 4.85 9.05
CA ILE A 222 19.02 6.30 8.99
C ILE A 222 20.51 6.56 8.68
N THR A 223 21.41 5.79 9.27
CA THR A 223 22.85 5.90 9.00
C THR A 223 23.14 5.62 7.53
N SER A 224 22.51 4.60 6.94
CA SER A 224 22.66 4.30 5.51
C SER A 224 22.13 5.42 4.61
N TRP A 225 21.00 6.05 4.97
CA TRP A 225 20.50 7.25 4.26
C TRP A 225 21.46 8.43 4.36
N LYS A 226 22.01 8.66 5.55
CA LYS A 226 22.99 9.73 5.81
C LYS A 226 24.27 9.54 5.00
N GLU A 227 24.76 8.31 4.89
CA GLU A 227 25.97 7.96 4.15
C GLU A 227 25.74 7.95 2.63
N THR A 228 24.62 7.40 2.18
CA THR A 228 24.31 7.21 0.75
C THR A 228 23.89 8.51 0.07
N VAL A 229 23.02 9.30 0.72
CA VAL A 229 22.46 10.53 0.13
C VAL A 229 23.00 11.79 0.82
N GLY A 230 23.04 11.80 2.16
CA GLY A 230 23.40 12.99 2.92
C GLY A 230 22.39 14.13 2.74
N GLY A 231 22.85 15.39 2.74
CA GLY A 231 21.99 16.57 2.64
C GLY A 231 20.93 16.61 3.75
N TYR A 232 19.65 16.69 3.36
CA TYR A 232 18.50 16.56 4.25
C TYR A 232 18.62 15.36 5.22
N PHE A 233 19.07 14.20 4.71
CA PHE A 233 19.19 12.97 5.49
C PHE A 233 20.25 13.01 6.59
N LYS A 234 21.11 14.04 6.66
CA LYS A 234 22.08 14.20 7.76
C LYS A 234 21.43 14.53 9.11
N ARG A 235 20.24 15.14 9.12
CA ARG A 235 19.50 15.44 10.37
C ARG A 235 18.07 14.87 10.33
N PHE A 236 17.83 13.95 9.41
CA PHE A 236 16.54 13.30 9.24
C PHE A 236 16.19 12.46 10.46
N ARG A 237 14.97 12.63 10.95
CA ARG A 237 14.42 11.94 12.11
C ARG A 237 12.99 11.52 11.77
N PRO A 238 12.77 10.24 11.41
CA PRO A 238 11.44 9.72 11.14
C PRO A 238 10.55 9.81 12.39
N GLU A 239 9.27 10.15 12.19
CA GLU A 239 8.29 10.31 13.27
C GLU A 239 8.13 9.02 14.12
N TYR A 240 8.04 7.87 13.47
CA TYR A 240 7.73 6.58 14.12
C TYR A 240 8.96 5.74 14.47
N PHE A 241 10.14 6.36 14.59
CA PHE A 241 11.39 5.69 14.96
C PHE A 241 11.80 6.04 16.41
N PRO A 242 11.35 5.26 17.42
CA PRO A 242 11.63 5.54 18.83
C PRO A 242 13.12 5.64 19.14
N ALA A 243 13.97 4.87 18.44
CA ALA A 243 15.42 4.89 18.65
C ALA A 243 16.06 6.27 18.41
N VAL A 244 15.41 7.14 17.63
CA VAL A 244 15.98 8.41 17.15
C VAL A 244 15.19 9.61 17.67
N ALA A 245 14.06 9.37 18.33
CA ALA A 245 13.31 10.37 19.08
C ALA A 245 14.12 10.86 20.28
N SER A 246 14.05 12.16 20.58
CA SER A 246 14.79 12.80 21.68
C SER A 246 13.81 13.55 22.59
N GLY A 247 13.44 12.96 23.73
CA GLY A 247 12.62 13.60 24.77
C GLY A 247 11.39 12.79 25.21
N ASP A 248 10.78 13.23 26.32
CA ASP A 248 9.65 12.61 27.06
C ASP A 248 8.29 12.58 26.31
N GLU A 249 8.29 12.50 24.97
CA GLU A 249 7.06 12.26 24.21
C GLU A 249 6.68 10.76 24.28
N GLU A 250 5.38 10.44 24.30
CA GLU A 250 4.86 9.07 24.34
C GLU A 250 5.60 8.19 23.33
N THR A 251 6.46 7.30 23.83
CA THR A 251 7.35 6.50 23.00
C THR A 251 6.52 5.54 22.14
N VAL A 252 6.48 5.79 20.83
CA VAL A 252 5.93 4.84 19.84
C VAL A 252 6.63 3.50 20.01
N SER A 253 5.87 2.42 20.17
CA SER A 253 6.45 1.09 20.32
C SER A 253 7.17 0.66 19.04
N SER A 254 8.38 0.11 19.15
CA SER A 254 9.14 -0.44 18.01
C SER A 254 8.39 -1.54 17.25
N ASN A 255 7.39 -2.16 17.88
CA ASN A 255 6.59 -3.25 17.31
C ASN A 255 5.24 -2.74 16.77
N SER A 256 5.06 -1.43 16.60
CA SER A 256 3.81 -0.87 16.07
C SER A 256 3.72 -1.00 14.54
N ILE A 257 2.49 -1.00 14.01
CA ILE A 257 2.27 -1.03 12.56
C ILE A 257 2.83 0.24 11.89
N GLU A 258 2.83 1.36 12.60
CA GLU A 258 3.39 2.62 12.13
C GLU A 258 4.90 2.51 11.93
N THR A 259 5.64 1.96 12.91
CA THR A 259 7.09 1.72 12.78
C THR A 259 7.40 0.75 11.63
N VAL A 260 6.62 -0.33 11.49
CA VAL A 260 6.74 -1.30 10.39
C VAL A 260 6.58 -0.62 9.03
N LEU A 261 5.53 0.19 8.86
CA LEU A 261 5.24 0.90 7.62
C LEU A 261 6.31 1.94 7.30
N THR A 262 6.73 2.75 8.28
CA THR A 262 7.79 3.74 8.11
C THR A 262 9.11 3.08 7.71
N TYR A 263 9.50 1.99 8.37
CA TYR A 263 10.71 1.25 8.01
C TYR A 263 10.62 0.66 6.61
N ALA A 264 9.50 -0.01 6.28
CA ALA A 264 9.31 -0.64 4.97
C ALA A 264 9.40 0.37 3.82
N PHE A 265 8.76 1.54 3.96
CA PHE A 265 8.81 2.61 2.96
C PHE A 265 10.23 3.16 2.78
N LEU A 266 10.88 3.56 3.89
CA LEU A 266 12.24 4.11 3.85
C LEU A 266 13.28 3.09 3.37
N LYS A 267 13.10 1.81 3.70
CA LYS A 267 14.00 0.74 3.26
C LYS A 267 13.83 0.43 1.77
N ALA A 268 12.59 0.30 1.28
CA ALA A 268 12.31 0.08 -0.12
C ALA A 268 12.86 1.20 -1.01
N ASP A 269 12.69 2.46 -0.57
CA ASP A 269 13.21 3.63 -1.27
C ASP A 269 14.74 3.72 -1.25
N LEU A 270 15.37 3.37 -0.13
CA LEU A 270 16.84 3.33 -0.03
C LEU A 270 17.42 2.29 -0.98
N ASP A 271 16.83 1.10 -1.00
CA ASP A 271 17.30 0.00 -1.85
C ASP A 271 17.12 0.34 -3.33
N PHE A 272 15.99 0.95 -3.69
CA PHE A 272 15.77 1.47 -5.05
C PHE A 272 16.80 2.56 -5.41
N THR A 273 16.94 3.58 -4.57
CA THR A 273 17.86 4.71 -4.77
C THR A 273 19.31 4.23 -4.91
N THR A 274 19.73 3.33 -4.03
CA THR A 274 21.08 2.75 -4.03
C THR A 274 21.33 1.94 -5.30
N ALA A 275 20.36 1.13 -5.72
CA ALA A 275 20.48 0.35 -6.95
C ALA A 275 20.61 1.24 -8.20
N GLN A 276 19.86 2.34 -8.26
CA GLN A 276 19.97 3.28 -9.38
C GLN A 276 21.25 4.14 -9.32
N ALA A 277 21.74 4.49 -8.13
CA ALA A 277 22.99 5.23 -7.95
C ALA A 277 24.22 4.42 -8.41
N LYS A 278 24.26 3.10 -8.14
CA LYS A 278 25.35 2.21 -8.59
C LYS A 278 25.52 2.17 -10.12
N LYS A 279 24.43 2.32 -10.88
CA LYS A 279 24.49 2.30 -12.36
C LYS A 279 25.22 3.51 -12.95
N GLN A 280 25.34 4.60 -12.18
CA GLN A 280 26.07 5.79 -12.59
C GLN A 280 27.60 5.57 -12.58
N SER A 281 28.11 4.77 -11.64
CA SER A 281 29.55 4.45 -11.57
C SER A 281 30.01 3.48 -12.67
N GLU A 282 29.12 2.64 -13.18
CA GLU A 282 29.44 1.61 -14.17
C GLU A 282 29.50 2.13 -15.61
N HIS A 283 28.78 3.23 -15.92
CA HIS A 283 28.59 3.74 -17.28
C HIS A 283 29.30 5.08 -17.60
N ALA A 284 30.06 5.67 -16.67
CA ALA A 284 30.85 6.88 -16.97
C ALA A 284 31.99 6.57 -17.97
N SER A 285 32.07 7.33 -19.07
CA SER A 285 33.10 7.16 -20.10
C SER A 285 34.51 7.42 -19.56
N GLU A 286 35.55 6.80 -20.13
CA GLU A 286 36.95 7.06 -19.73
C GLU A 286 37.32 8.54 -19.88
N GLN A 287 36.74 9.22 -20.88
CA GLN A 287 36.92 10.66 -21.11
C GLN A 287 36.20 11.52 -20.05
N GLU A 288 35.00 11.15 -19.58
CA GLU A 288 34.34 11.84 -18.45
C GLU A 288 35.08 11.60 -17.13
N LYS A 289 35.60 10.39 -16.92
CA LYS A 289 36.47 10.07 -15.77
C LYS A 289 37.77 10.88 -15.81
N ALA A 290 38.37 11.06 -16.99
CA ALA A 290 39.56 11.86 -17.19
C ALA A 290 39.29 13.38 -17.08
N ALA A 291 38.16 13.87 -17.59
CA ALA A 291 37.74 15.26 -17.49
C ALA A 291 37.41 15.66 -16.04
N GLN A 292 36.75 14.78 -15.29
CA GLN A 292 36.50 14.97 -13.85
C GLN A 292 37.81 14.94 -13.05
N LYS A 293 38.77 14.08 -13.42
CA LYS A 293 40.11 14.07 -12.82
C LYS A 293 40.90 15.36 -13.10
N ALA A 294 40.86 15.87 -14.32
CA ALA A 294 41.53 17.13 -14.70
C ALA A 294 40.88 18.38 -14.06
N LEU A 295 39.56 18.35 -13.87
CA LEU A 295 38.84 19.41 -13.14
C LEU A 295 39.22 19.42 -11.64
N LYS A 296 39.44 18.23 -11.06
CA LYS A 296 39.84 18.03 -9.66
C LYS A 296 41.29 18.42 -9.37
N GLU A 297 42.17 18.40 -10.37
CA GLU A 297 43.58 18.81 -10.26
C GLU A 297 43.78 20.34 -10.42
N SER A 298 42.77 21.08 -10.92
CA SER A 298 42.84 22.53 -11.15
C SER A 298 42.05 23.38 -10.16
N GLN A 299 41.20 22.76 -9.31
CA GLN A 299 40.39 23.48 -8.31
C GLN A 299 40.95 23.26 -6.89
N SER A 300 41.31 24.36 -6.24
CA SER A 300 41.66 24.38 -4.81
C SER A 300 40.45 24.00 -3.96
N SER A 301 40.53 22.83 -3.31
CA SER A 301 39.88 22.36 -2.07
C SER A 301 38.46 22.80 -1.65
N THR A 302 37.62 23.31 -2.52
CA THR A 302 36.18 23.55 -2.24
C THR A 302 35.39 23.16 -3.47
N ASP A 303 34.45 22.21 -3.32
CA ASP A 303 33.57 21.62 -4.34
C ASP A 303 34.10 20.40 -5.12
N ASP A 304 34.08 19.21 -4.50
CA ASP A 304 33.69 17.95 -5.17
C ASP A 304 33.32 16.85 -4.13
N PRO A 305 32.14 16.19 -4.24
CA PRO A 305 31.61 15.32 -3.20
C PRO A 305 31.89 13.84 -3.50
N VAL A 306 32.56 13.17 -2.56
CA VAL A 306 32.84 11.72 -2.48
C VAL A 306 34.15 11.30 -3.17
N LEU A 307 35.26 11.32 -2.40
CA LEU A 307 36.12 10.15 -2.17
C LEU A 307 37.32 10.50 -1.27
N GLY A 308 37.46 9.73 -0.19
CA GLY A 308 38.66 9.63 0.64
C GLY A 308 38.53 8.35 1.48
N ASP A 309 39.32 7.34 1.09
CA ASP A 309 39.66 6.09 1.79
C ASP A 309 38.73 4.87 1.69
N ARG A 310 39.08 3.96 0.75
CA ARG A 310 39.19 2.51 1.00
C ARG A 310 40.13 1.84 -0.04
N PRO A 311 40.87 0.77 0.34
CA PRO A 311 42.01 0.26 -0.43
C PRO A 311 41.61 -0.59 -1.65
N LEU A 312 42.48 -0.58 -2.66
CA LEU A 312 42.43 -1.38 -3.89
C LEU A 312 42.93 -2.82 -3.68
N ASN A 313 42.49 -3.69 -4.62
CA ASN A 313 42.86 -5.09 -4.92
C ASN A 313 41.97 -6.16 -4.23
N ASP A 314 41.44 -7.20 -4.87
CA ASP A 314 41.83 -7.92 -6.10
C ASP A 314 40.64 -8.60 -6.83
N GLY A 315 40.67 -8.56 -8.16
CA GLY A 315 40.44 -9.72 -9.04
C GLY A 315 39.02 -10.18 -9.36
N ASP A 316 38.48 -9.71 -10.49
CA ASP A 316 37.59 -10.54 -11.31
C ASP A 316 37.93 -10.36 -12.80
N MET A 317 38.56 -11.39 -13.37
CA MET A 317 38.79 -11.54 -14.80
C MET A 317 37.75 -12.54 -15.31
N LEU A 318 36.81 -12.08 -16.13
CA LEU A 318 36.54 -12.58 -17.49
C LEU A 318 35.09 -12.27 -17.91
N PHE A 319 34.99 -11.38 -18.91
CA PHE A 319 33.85 -11.29 -19.81
C PHE A 319 33.80 -12.51 -20.74
N HIS A 320 32.59 -12.87 -21.20
CA HIS A 320 32.41 -13.45 -22.53
C HIS A 320 31.32 -12.68 -23.32
N PRO A 321 31.52 -12.37 -24.61
CA PRO A 321 30.81 -11.29 -25.29
C PRO A 321 29.99 -11.81 -26.48
N GLU A 322 28.84 -12.43 -26.25
CA GLU A 322 27.85 -12.66 -27.32
C GLU A 322 26.43 -12.75 -26.72
N ARG A 323 25.70 -11.61 -26.69
CA ARG A 323 24.23 -11.54 -26.85
C ARG A 323 23.68 -10.11 -26.82
N GLU A 324 22.78 -9.84 -27.77
CA GLU A 324 22.18 -8.56 -28.12
C GLU A 324 21.21 -7.97 -27.06
N ALA A 325 21.10 -6.65 -27.06
CA ALA A 325 20.37 -5.82 -26.10
C ALA A 325 18.83 -5.77 -26.29
N SER A 326 18.18 -6.92 -26.46
CA SER A 326 16.70 -7.00 -26.62
C SER A 326 16.01 -8.12 -25.82
N GLN A 327 16.68 -8.73 -24.84
CA GLN A 327 16.11 -9.81 -24.01
C GLN A 327 16.15 -9.57 -22.48
N ASN A 328 15.74 -8.39 -22.01
CA ASN A 328 15.42 -8.21 -20.58
C ASN A 328 13.93 -8.44 -20.24
N LEU A 329 13.22 -9.20 -21.09
CA LEU A 329 11.86 -9.72 -20.81
C LEU A 329 11.86 -11.23 -20.48
N THR A 330 13.01 -11.80 -20.10
CA THR A 330 13.14 -13.22 -19.73
C THR A 330 13.64 -13.46 -18.31
N SER A 331 13.38 -12.56 -17.36
CA SER A 331 12.81 -13.06 -16.11
C SER A 331 11.34 -13.26 -16.39
N ARG A 332 10.88 -14.51 -16.54
CA ARG A 332 9.45 -14.81 -16.45
C ARG A 332 8.94 -13.97 -15.27
N PRO A 333 8.00 -13.01 -15.44
CA PRO A 333 7.45 -12.32 -14.30
C PRO A 333 7.03 -13.40 -13.32
N ALA A 334 7.45 -13.24 -12.07
CA ALA A 334 7.12 -14.21 -11.04
C ALA A 334 5.62 -14.49 -11.15
N PRO A 335 5.16 -15.76 -11.10
CA PRO A 335 3.75 -16.08 -11.24
C PRO A 335 2.93 -15.13 -10.36
N ARG A 336 1.89 -14.51 -10.91
CA ARG A 336 1.05 -13.56 -10.16
C ARG A 336 0.67 -14.20 -8.80
N GLY A 337 0.97 -13.51 -7.70
CA GLY A 337 0.76 -14.03 -6.33
C GLY A 337 1.91 -14.90 -5.76
N SER A 338 3.12 -14.80 -6.30
CA SER A 338 4.34 -15.29 -5.64
C SER A 338 4.99 -14.17 -4.84
N SER A 339 5.56 -14.50 -3.68
CA SER A 339 6.30 -13.53 -2.86
C SER A 339 7.40 -12.88 -3.68
N PRO A 340 7.60 -11.55 -3.58
CA PRO A 340 8.66 -10.89 -4.29
C PRO A 340 10.00 -11.39 -3.77
N ASN A 341 10.88 -11.81 -4.69
CA ASN A 341 12.27 -12.02 -4.34
C ASN A 341 12.93 -10.65 -4.14
N LEU A 342 13.03 -10.20 -2.89
CA LEU A 342 13.64 -8.92 -2.55
C LEU A 342 15.15 -8.89 -2.89
N ASP A 343 15.80 -10.06 -3.02
CA ASP A 343 17.20 -10.16 -3.46
C ASP A 343 17.38 -9.96 -4.98
N ALA A 344 16.29 -10.00 -5.76
CA ALA A 344 16.38 -9.79 -7.20
C ALA A 344 16.89 -8.37 -7.51
N ALA A 345 17.71 -8.23 -8.56
CA ALA A 345 18.21 -6.92 -8.99
C ALA A 345 17.07 -5.91 -9.21
N ILE A 346 17.30 -4.65 -8.83
CA ILE A 346 16.29 -3.58 -8.91
C ILE A 346 16.51 -2.75 -10.20
N GLY A 347 15.45 -2.67 -11.01
CA GLY A 347 15.40 -1.91 -12.27
C GLY A 347 16.24 -2.50 -13.41
N GLY A 348 16.21 -1.84 -14.57
CA GLY A 348 16.94 -2.26 -15.78
C GLY A 348 18.44 -1.91 -15.78
N LYS A 349 19.12 -2.13 -16.91
CA LYS A 349 20.56 -1.81 -17.06
C LYS A 349 20.84 -0.30 -16.97
N LYS A 350 19.92 0.52 -17.48
CA LYS A 350 20.03 1.98 -17.45
C LYS A 350 19.58 2.52 -16.09
N ARG A 351 20.15 3.66 -15.72
CA ARG A 351 19.73 4.41 -14.55
C ARG A 351 18.35 5.03 -14.80
N PHE A 352 17.41 4.72 -13.93
CA PHE A 352 16.12 5.40 -13.87
C PHE A 352 16.24 6.66 -13.02
N GLN A 353 15.70 7.79 -13.48
CA GLN A 353 15.77 9.08 -12.77
C GLN A 353 14.44 9.53 -12.18
N GLY A 354 13.33 8.99 -12.68
CA GLY A 354 12.00 9.32 -12.21
C GLY A 354 11.70 8.78 -10.81
N GLY A 355 10.44 8.89 -10.44
CA GLY A 355 9.95 8.49 -9.14
C GLY A 355 8.54 7.93 -9.21
N SER A 356 7.96 7.74 -8.04
CA SER A 356 6.55 7.38 -7.92
C SER A 356 6.00 7.86 -6.58
N THR A 357 4.78 8.36 -6.63
CA THR A 357 3.93 8.57 -5.45
C THR A 357 3.38 7.23 -5.00
N ALA A 358 2.98 7.12 -3.73
CA ALA A 358 2.49 5.86 -3.20
C ALA A 358 1.44 6.09 -2.13
N SER A 359 0.27 5.49 -2.33
CA SER A 359 -0.80 5.42 -1.35
C SER A 359 -1.19 3.97 -1.16
N ILE A 360 -1.03 3.46 0.07
CA ILE A 360 -1.52 2.13 0.44
C ILE A 360 -2.55 2.21 1.55
N ALA A 361 -3.50 1.28 1.54
CA ALA A 361 -4.54 1.08 2.52
C ALA A 361 -4.52 -0.38 3.00
N LEU A 362 -4.32 -0.57 4.30
CA LEU A 362 -4.42 -1.85 4.98
C LEU A 362 -5.76 -1.92 5.74
N ILE A 363 -6.55 -2.95 5.48
CA ILE A 363 -7.80 -3.20 6.22
C ILE A 363 -7.65 -4.46 7.06
N SER A 364 -7.73 -4.30 8.39
CA SER A 364 -7.71 -5.38 9.37
C SER A 364 -9.07 -5.49 10.05
N THR A 365 -9.62 -6.70 10.15
CA THR A 365 -10.83 -6.98 10.92
C THR A 365 -10.46 -7.56 12.28
N PRO A 366 -11.22 -7.32 13.36
CA PRO A 366 -11.00 -7.99 14.65
C PRO A 366 -11.61 -9.39 14.70
N SER A 367 -12.32 -9.79 13.64
CA SER A 367 -13.00 -11.07 13.56
C SER A 367 -12.86 -11.70 12.17
N PRO A 368 -13.12 -13.01 12.05
CA PRO A 368 -13.20 -13.72 10.77
C PRO A 368 -14.20 -13.15 9.74
N THR A 369 -15.13 -12.30 10.17
CA THR A 369 -16.09 -11.68 9.25
C THR A 369 -15.39 -10.79 8.24
N PRO A 370 -15.72 -10.88 6.94
CA PRO A 370 -15.09 -10.05 5.94
C PRO A 370 -15.38 -8.57 6.20
N PHE A 371 -14.43 -7.69 5.85
CA PHE A 371 -14.53 -6.25 6.13
C PHE A 371 -15.71 -5.56 5.41
N TRP A 372 -16.21 -6.14 4.31
CA TRP A 372 -17.38 -5.64 3.59
C TRP A 372 -18.72 -6.10 4.20
N HIS A 373 -18.71 -6.87 5.29
CA HIS A 373 -19.94 -7.24 5.98
C HIS A 373 -20.47 -6.04 6.79
N PRO A 374 -21.77 -5.69 6.71
CA PRO A 374 -22.31 -4.49 7.38
C PRO A 374 -22.10 -4.45 8.89
N SER A 375 -22.08 -5.61 9.56
CA SER A 375 -21.86 -5.69 11.00
C SER A 375 -20.39 -5.81 11.40
N SER A 376 -19.45 -5.86 10.45
CA SER A 376 -18.04 -6.10 10.73
C SER A 376 -17.35 -4.78 11.07
N PRO A 377 -16.91 -4.55 12.32
CA PRO A 377 -15.97 -3.48 12.59
C PRO A 377 -14.65 -3.77 11.89
N SER A 378 -13.93 -2.74 11.46
CA SER A 378 -12.61 -2.89 10.84
C SER A 378 -11.72 -1.71 11.19
N THR A 379 -10.41 -1.87 11.04
CA THR A 379 -9.43 -0.79 11.15
C THR A 379 -8.79 -0.59 9.79
N LEU A 380 -8.84 0.65 9.28
CA LEU A 380 -8.14 1.09 8.08
C LEU A 380 -6.88 1.83 8.51
N THR A 381 -5.71 1.38 8.05
CA THR A 381 -4.45 2.10 8.21
C THR A 381 -3.92 2.45 6.83
N ALA A 382 -3.79 3.75 6.54
CA ALA A 382 -3.24 4.27 5.31
C ALA A 382 -1.80 4.74 5.52
N ALA A 383 -0.92 4.44 4.58
CA ALA A 383 0.44 5.00 4.50
C ALA A 383 0.62 5.67 3.13
N HIS A 384 1.05 6.93 3.14
CA HIS A 384 0.96 7.81 1.99
C HIS A 384 2.21 8.68 1.80
N VAL A 385 2.62 8.83 0.54
CA VAL A 385 3.74 9.65 0.05
C VAL A 385 3.33 10.23 -1.31
N GLY A 386 3.51 11.54 -1.53
CA GLY A 386 3.14 12.23 -2.77
C GLY A 386 1.76 12.88 -2.72
N ASP A 387 1.03 12.87 -3.83
CA ASP A 387 -0.25 13.56 -4.04
C ASP A 387 -1.37 12.64 -4.58
N THR A 388 -1.14 11.32 -4.58
CA THR A 388 -2.23 10.32 -4.67
C THR A 388 -3.23 10.49 -3.53
N ARG A 389 -4.51 10.20 -3.80
CA ARG A 389 -5.58 10.46 -2.84
C ARG A 389 -6.31 9.20 -2.40
N ILE A 390 -6.60 9.10 -1.11
CA ILE A 390 -7.49 8.08 -0.53
C ILE A 390 -8.72 8.78 0.08
N LEU A 391 -9.91 8.40 -0.36
CA LEU A 391 -11.19 8.93 0.12
C LEU A 391 -12.06 7.82 0.72
N LEU A 392 -12.74 8.14 1.82
CA LEU A 392 -13.85 7.36 2.35
C LEU A 392 -15.18 8.07 2.05
N CYS A 393 -16.21 7.31 1.69
CA CYS A 393 -17.58 7.82 1.65
C CYS A 393 -18.28 7.47 2.96
N ARG A 394 -18.67 8.47 3.75
CA ARG A 394 -19.47 8.24 4.95
C ARG A 394 -20.90 7.84 4.56
N THR A 395 -21.51 6.95 5.33
CA THR A 395 -22.83 6.40 5.00
C THR A 395 -24.00 7.29 5.45
N ASP A 396 -23.83 8.05 6.53
CA ASP A 396 -24.87 8.90 7.14
C ASP A 396 -25.17 10.18 6.36
N ASP A 397 -24.14 10.92 5.94
CA ASP A 397 -24.25 12.20 5.24
C ASP A 397 -23.81 12.11 3.77
N GLY A 398 -23.22 10.98 3.35
CA GLY A 398 -22.71 10.81 2.00
C GLY A 398 -21.47 11.66 1.69
N SER A 399 -20.81 12.24 2.69
CA SER A 399 -19.65 13.11 2.50
C SER A 399 -18.39 12.35 2.10
N ALA A 400 -17.58 13.00 1.27
CA ALA A 400 -16.20 12.59 1.00
C ALA A 400 -15.30 12.95 2.19
N VAL A 401 -14.60 11.96 2.72
CA VAL A 401 -13.67 12.11 3.84
C VAL A 401 -12.26 11.77 3.36
N PRO A 402 -11.38 12.76 3.15
CA PRO A 402 -10.00 12.51 2.75
C PRO A 402 -9.22 11.84 3.89
N VAL A 403 -8.53 10.76 3.55
CA VAL A 403 -7.67 10.00 4.47
C VAL A 403 -6.20 10.44 4.32
N THR A 404 -5.83 10.94 3.15
CA THR A 404 -4.48 11.44 2.82
C THR A 404 -4.48 12.94 2.58
N GLN A 405 -3.32 13.57 2.77
CA GLN A 405 -3.08 14.98 2.45
C GLN A 405 -1.93 15.08 1.44
N ASN A 406 -2.08 15.94 0.44
CA ASN A 406 -1.07 16.10 -0.61
C ASN A 406 0.25 16.58 0.00
N HIS A 407 1.35 15.96 -0.40
CA HIS A 407 2.69 16.36 0.02
C HIS A 407 3.25 17.45 -0.91
N HIS A 408 2.67 18.63 -0.85
CA HIS A 408 3.03 19.77 -1.69
C HIS A 408 3.81 20.85 -0.90
N PRO A 409 4.73 21.63 -1.52
CA PRO A 409 5.48 22.71 -0.85
C PRO A 409 4.61 23.72 -0.11
N SER A 410 3.43 24.01 -0.64
CA SER A 410 2.47 24.94 -0.02
C SER A 410 1.83 24.41 1.27
N MET A 411 1.92 23.10 1.55
CA MET A 411 1.37 22.53 2.77
C MET A 411 2.20 22.94 3.99
N PRO A 412 1.60 23.51 5.05
CA PRO A 412 2.35 24.02 6.20
C PRO A 412 3.23 22.98 6.93
N VAL A 413 2.86 21.69 6.89
CA VAL A 413 3.66 20.61 7.46
C VAL A 413 4.94 20.40 6.64
N GLU A 414 4.81 20.28 5.32
CA GLU A 414 5.94 20.07 4.41
C GLU A 414 6.83 21.32 4.29
N ALA A 415 6.22 22.50 4.20
CA ALA A 415 6.92 23.78 4.24
C ALA A 415 7.79 23.89 5.50
N ARG A 416 7.25 23.59 6.69
CA ARG A 416 8.02 23.62 7.95
C ARG A 416 9.12 22.56 7.97
N ARG A 417 8.83 21.35 7.48
CA ARG A 417 9.80 20.25 7.37
C ARG A 417 11.00 20.68 6.55
N LEU A 418 10.79 21.28 5.38
CA LEU A 418 11.82 21.59 4.39
C LEU A 418 12.52 22.94 4.61
N ARG A 419 11.81 23.99 5.10
CA ARG A 419 12.42 25.30 5.44
C ARG A 419 13.57 25.18 6.44
N ARG A 420 13.48 24.24 7.38
CA ARG A 420 14.55 23.95 8.37
C ARG A 420 15.87 23.50 7.72
N TYR A 421 15.84 23.08 6.44
CA TYR A 421 16.98 22.52 5.72
C TYR A 421 17.43 23.39 4.55
N ALA A 422 17.06 24.68 4.54
CA ALA A 422 17.41 25.64 3.49
C ALA A 422 16.96 25.20 2.08
N ALA A 423 15.87 24.43 1.98
CA ALA A 423 15.25 24.18 0.69
C ALA A 423 14.70 25.50 0.13
N SER A 424 15.16 25.88 -1.07
CA SER A 424 14.62 27.03 -1.79
C SER A 424 13.35 26.61 -2.50
N PHE A 425 12.23 27.23 -2.15
CA PHE A 425 10.99 27.13 -2.91
C PHE A 425 11.03 28.15 -4.04
N VAL A 426 10.71 27.70 -5.24
CA VAL A 426 10.63 28.55 -6.42
C VAL A 426 9.20 28.50 -6.90
N THR A 427 8.57 29.66 -6.99
CA THR A 427 7.27 29.79 -7.64
C THR A 427 7.49 29.79 -9.15
N ASP A 428 6.82 28.89 -9.86
CA ASP A 428 6.91 28.85 -11.32
C ASP A 428 6.11 30.00 -11.97
N SER A 429 6.20 30.09 -13.30
CA SER A 429 5.48 31.11 -14.08
C SER A 429 3.95 31.02 -13.99
N PHE A 430 3.41 29.92 -13.46
CA PHE A 430 1.98 29.69 -13.25
C PHE A 430 1.56 29.94 -11.79
N GLY A 431 2.48 30.35 -10.91
CA GLY A 431 2.19 30.63 -9.51
C GLY A 431 2.27 29.41 -8.58
N GLU A 432 2.71 28.25 -9.08
CA GLU A 432 2.82 27.02 -8.29
C GLU A 432 4.17 26.97 -7.55
N GLU A 433 4.13 26.72 -6.24
CA GLU A 433 5.34 26.55 -5.44
C GLU A 433 5.98 25.19 -5.70
N ARG A 434 7.23 25.17 -6.19
CA ARG A 434 7.99 23.94 -6.47
C ARG A 434 9.25 23.86 -5.62
N ILE A 435 9.67 22.65 -5.30
CA ILE A 435 10.96 22.38 -4.66
C ILE A 435 11.98 21.96 -5.73
N SER A 436 12.86 22.90 -6.10
CA SER A 436 13.83 22.70 -7.20
C SER A 436 13.19 22.12 -8.49
N GLY A 437 11.97 22.58 -8.83
CA GLY A 437 11.23 22.13 -10.01
C GLY A 437 10.29 20.93 -9.80
N LEU A 438 10.25 20.32 -8.62
CA LEU A 438 9.30 19.24 -8.31
C LEU A 438 8.03 19.77 -7.62
N ALA A 439 6.88 19.21 -8.02
CA ALA A 439 5.58 19.42 -7.36
C ALA A 439 5.49 18.68 -6.01
N ASN A 440 6.03 17.47 -5.95
CA ASN A 440 5.95 16.60 -4.77
C ASN A 440 7.15 16.77 -3.83
N THR A 441 6.87 16.92 -2.53
CA THR A 441 7.87 17.00 -1.45
C THR A 441 8.21 15.63 -0.85
N ARG A 442 7.40 14.61 -1.15
CA ARG A 442 7.61 13.23 -0.74
C ARG A 442 7.33 12.31 -1.94
N ALA A 443 8.25 11.39 -2.22
CA ALA A 443 8.14 10.42 -3.32
C ALA A 443 9.13 9.28 -3.11
N PHE A 444 8.88 8.13 -3.73
CA PHE A 444 9.88 7.08 -3.96
C PHE A 444 10.71 7.41 -5.20
N GLY A 445 11.97 6.98 -5.24
CA GLY A 445 12.84 7.30 -6.37
C GLY A 445 13.30 8.76 -6.33
N ASP A 446 13.20 9.50 -7.43
CA ASP A 446 13.59 10.93 -7.49
C ASP A 446 14.99 11.19 -6.95
N ILE A 447 15.94 10.37 -7.39
CA ILE A 447 17.28 10.27 -6.78
C ILE A 447 18.00 11.62 -6.75
N GLY A 448 17.82 12.44 -7.79
CA GLY A 448 18.40 13.79 -7.87
C GLY A 448 17.90 14.73 -6.77
N SER A 449 16.68 14.50 -6.29
CA SER A 449 15.98 15.40 -5.36
C SER A 449 15.93 14.87 -3.93
N LYS A 450 16.40 13.64 -3.67
CA LYS A 450 16.53 13.11 -2.30
C LYS A 450 17.39 14.00 -1.40
N ARG A 451 18.51 14.51 -1.92
CA ARG A 451 19.46 15.33 -1.15
C ARG A 451 18.84 16.64 -0.65
N ILE A 452 17.89 17.20 -1.39
CA ILE A 452 17.21 18.47 -1.07
C ILE A 452 15.97 18.31 -0.21
N GLY A 453 15.57 17.06 0.10
CA GLY A 453 14.54 16.76 1.09
C GLY A 453 13.31 16.02 0.59
N VAL A 454 13.30 15.57 -0.67
CA VAL A 454 12.28 14.60 -1.12
C VAL A 454 12.49 13.30 -0.35
N SER A 455 11.49 12.90 0.44
CA SER A 455 11.57 11.74 1.34
C SER A 455 10.49 10.72 1.01
N ALA A 456 10.78 9.44 1.20
CA ALA A 456 9.75 8.39 1.19
C ALA A 456 9.20 8.08 2.60
N GLU A 457 9.41 8.97 3.57
CA GLU A 457 8.76 8.86 4.88
C GLU A 457 7.23 8.98 4.72
N PRO A 458 6.45 7.94 5.06
CA PRO A 458 5.01 7.99 4.88
C PRO A 458 4.33 8.85 5.94
N GLN A 459 3.30 9.59 5.52
CA GLN A 459 2.23 10.00 6.42
C GLN A 459 1.35 8.78 6.71
N ILE A 460 1.11 8.49 7.98
CA ILE A 460 0.30 7.35 8.41
C ILE A 460 -0.98 7.83 9.09
N THR A 461 -2.13 7.32 8.63
CA THR A 461 -3.45 7.66 9.19
C THR A 461 -4.19 6.37 9.51
N THR A 462 -4.64 6.20 10.77
CA THR A 462 -5.44 5.05 11.20
C THR A 462 -6.87 5.47 11.55
N ILE A 463 -7.85 4.85 10.90
CA ILE A 463 -9.29 5.11 11.05
C ILE A 463 -10.01 3.84 11.49
N GLN A 464 -10.84 3.95 12.52
CA GLN A 464 -11.74 2.87 12.93
C GLN A 464 -13.02 2.91 12.09
N LEU A 465 -13.23 1.89 11.28
CA LEU A 465 -14.43 1.71 10.48
C LEU A 465 -15.52 1.10 11.37
N THR A 466 -16.49 1.93 11.75
CA THR A 466 -17.67 1.47 12.49
C THR A 466 -18.54 0.59 11.58
N PRO A 467 -19.32 -0.35 12.15
CA PRO A 467 -20.23 -1.20 11.38
C PRO A 467 -21.13 -0.38 10.45
N ALA A 468 -20.96 -0.60 9.14
CA ALA A 468 -21.65 0.11 8.07
C ALA A 468 -21.58 1.66 8.14
N GLY A 469 -20.59 2.24 8.85
CA GLY A 469 -20.41 3.69 8.92
C GLY A 469 -19.84 4.31 7.65
N TYR A 470 -19.17 3.51 6.83
CA TYR A 470 -18.62 3.91 5.54
C TYR A 470 -19.10 2.98 4.43
N SER A 471 -19.39 3.58 3.27
CA SER A 471 -19.99 2.91 2.12
C SER A 471 -18.95 2.26 1.22
N PHE A 472 -17.87 2.98 0.95
CA PHE A 472 -16.74 2.53 0.13
C PHE A 472 -15.49 3.35 0.42
N LEU A 473 -14.37 2.82 -0.06
CA LEU A 473 -13.04 3.44 -0.07
C LEU A 473 -12.61 3.61 -1.53
N VAL A 474 -12.06 4.76 -1.88
CA VAL A 474 -11.49 5.06 -3.21
C VAL A 474 -10.02 5.44 -3.05
N LEU A 475 -9.14 4.84 -3.84
CA LEU A 475 -7.73 5.26 -3.97
C LEU A 475 -7.53 5.73 -5.41
N MET A 476 -6.82 6.83 -5.64
CA MET A 476 -6.61 7.34 -7.00
C MET A 476 -5.31 8.13 -7.16
N SER A 477 -4.86 8.26 -8.41
CA SER A 477 -3.79 9.18 -8.82
C SER A 477 -4.30 10.60 -9.05
N ASP A 478 -3.35 11.52 -9.14
CA ASP A 478 -3.56 12.94 -9.44
C ASP A 478 -4.26 13.18 -10.79
N GLY A 479 -4.11 12.29 -11.77
CA GLY A 479 -4.90 12.32 -13.00
C GLY A 479 -6.42 12.25 -12.78
N VAL A 480 -6.86 11.83 -11.60
CA VAL A 480 -8.26 11.94 -11.15
C VAL A 480 -8.42 13.11 -10.18
N SER A 481 -7.68 13.10 -9.06
CA SER A 481 -7.89 14.05 -7.94
C SER A 481 -7.35 15.47 -8.19
N GLY A 482 -6.53 15.65 -9.22
CA GLY A 482 -6.07 16.96 -9.68
C GLY A 482 -7.10 17.70 -10.53
N HIS A 483 -8.09 16.98 -11.09
CA HIS A 483 -9.12 17.56 -11.97
C HIS A 483 -10.53 17.55 -11.34
N LEU A 484 -10.86 16.51 -10.58
CA LEU A 484 -12.16 16.31 -9.94
C LEU A 484 -12.11 16.64 -8.45
N GLU A 485 -13.18 17.23 -7.93
CA GLU A 485 -13.31 17.48 -6.50
C GLU A 485 -13.66 16.18 -5.73
N ASP A 486 -13.24 16.09 -4.46
CA ASP A 486 -13.44 14.89 -3.64
C ASP A 486 -14.91 14.44 -3.56
N GLN A 487 -15.82 15.41 -3.45
CA GLN A 487 -17.26 15.12 -3.41
C GLN A 487 -17.81 14.68 -4.78
N GLU A 488 -17.28 15.22 -5.87
CA GLU A 488 -17.64 14.83 -7.24
C GLU A 488 -17.26 13.37 -7.49
N ILE A 489 -16.07 12.97 -7.07
CA ILE A 489 -15.56 11.59 -7.15
C ILE A 489 -16.47 10.63 -6.38
N VAL A 490 -16.81 10.96 -5.13
CA VAL A 490 -17.68 10.14 -4.30
C VAL A 490 -19.08 10.02 -4.90
N ASP A 491 -19.63 11.09 -5.44
CA ASP A 491 -20.97 11.07 -6.03
C ASP A 491 -21.03 10.24 -7.32
N ILE A 492 -19.99 10.26 -8.16
CA ILE A 492 -19.88 9.37 -9.33
C ILE A 492 -19.88 7.89 -8.87
N VAL A 493 -19.10 7.56 -7.85
CA VAL A 493 -19.01 6.18 -7.33
C VAL A 493 -20.34 5.70 -6.74
N LYS A 494 -21.13 6.58 -6.10
CA LYS A 494 -22.46 6.23 -5.56
C LYS A 494 -23.43 5.73 -6.64
N GLU A 495 -23.39 6.32 -7.84
CA GLU A 495 -24.30 5.99 -8.96
C GLU A 495 -24.07 4.59 -9.53
N ALA A 496 -22.86 4.07 -9.39
CA ALA A 496 -22.51 2.76 -9.90
C ALA A 496 -23.16 1.62 -9.12
N LYS A 497 -23.45 0.52 -9.82
CA LYS A 497 -24.01 -0.71 -9.22
C LYS A 497 -22.95 -1.56 -8.54
N THR A 498 -21.72 -1.53 -9.05
CA THR A 498 -20.61 -2.35 -8.57
C THR A 498 -19.34 -1.52 -8.48
N PRO A 499 -18.39 -1.85 -7.59
CA PRO A 499 -17.08 -1.19 -7.53
C PRO A 499 -16.33 -1.20 -8.87
N ALA A 500 -16.40 -2.30 -9.62
CA ALA A 500 -15.79 -2.39 -10.95
C ALA A 500 -16.36 -1.38 -11.94
N GLN A 501 -17.68 -1.22 -11.96
CA GLN A 501 -18.34 -0.20 -12.77
C GLN A 501 -17.95 1.20 -12.30
N ALA A 502 -17.95 1.42 -10.98
CA ALA A 502 -17.62 2.71 -10.38
C ALA A 502 -16.21 3.20 -10.77
N ALA A 503 -15.22 2.30 -10.71
CA ALA A 503 -13.86 2.63 -11.08
C ALA A 503 -13.73 2.97 -12.58
N SER A 504 -14.49 2.26 -13.44
CA SER A 504 -14.54 2.57 -14.87
C SER A 504 -15.21 3.91 -15.14
N ASP A 505 -16.37 4.16 -14.55
CA ASP A 505 -17.15 5.40 -14.74
C ASP A 505 -16.36 6.62 -14.27
N LEU A 506 -15.67 6.49 -13.14
CA LEU A 506 -14.82 7.55 -12.59
C LEU A 506 -13.66 7.91 -13.53
N ILE A 507 -12.96 6.91 -14.06
CA ILE A 507 -11.84 7.14 -15.00
C ILE A 507 -12.34 7.70 -16.33
N SER A 508 -13.44 7.17 -16.86
CA SER A 508 -14.06 7.70 -18.08
C SER A 508 -14.44 9.17 -17.88
N PHE A 509 -15.12 9.50 -16.79
CA PHE A 509 -15.50 10.87 -16.47
C PHE A 509 -14.27 11.79 -16.36
N ALA A 510 -13.27 11.40 -15.58
CA ALA A 510 -12.05 12.20 -15.39
C ALA A 510 -11.32 12.50 -16.71
N VAL A 511 -11.21 11.50 -17.58
CA VAL A 511 -10.52 11.63 -18.87
C VAL A 511 -11.36 12.41 -19.88
N GLU A 512 -12.68 12.24 -19.89
CA GLU A 512 -13.59 12.95 -20.80
C GLU A 512 -13.69 14.43 -20.47
N THR A 513 -13.78 14.79 -19.18
CA THR A 513 -13.90 16.19 -18.77
C THR A 513 -12.57 16.94 -18.72
N ALA A 514 -11.45 16.23 -18.73
CA ALA A 514 -10.13 16.84 -18.84
C ALA A 514 -9.80 17.18 -20.30
N GLY A 515 -9.43 18.44 -20.56
CA GLY A 515 -8.99 18.87 -21.90
C GLY A 515 -7.70 18.16 -22.34
N GLU A 516 -6.66 18.22 -21.49
CA GLU A 516 -5.43 17.43 -21.61
C GLU A 516 -5.34 16.47 -20.42
N ALA A 517 -5.95 15.29 -20.56
CA ALA A 517 -6.00 14.30 -19.49
C ALA A 517 -4.61 13.70 -19.20
N ASP A 518 -4.20 13.68 -17.93
CA ASP A 518 -3.05 12.90 -17.47
C ASP A 518 -3.39 11.38 -17.49
N ASN A 519 -2.41 10.52 -17.27
CA ASN A 519 -2.71 9.15 -16.87
C ASN A 519 -3.47 9.13 -15.56
N ALA A 520 -4.45 8.24 -15.48
CA ALA A 520 -5.40 8.21 -14.38
C ALA A 520 -5.60 6.76 -13.92
N THR A 521 -5.51 6.53 -12.63
CA THR A 521 -5.69 5.24 -11.98
C THR A 521 -6.59 5.40 -10.78
N ALA A 522 -7.60 4.53 -10.66
CA ALA A 522 -8.51 4.54 -9.53
C ALA A 522 -8.90 3.12 -9.09
N LEU A 523 -8.96 2.91 -7.78
CA LEU A 523 -9.44 1.71 -7.13
C LEU A 523 -10.69 2.05 -6.32
N VAL A 524 -11.73 1.23 -6.44
CA VAL A 524 -12.94 1.31 -5.61
C VAL A 524 -13.08 0.02 -4.83
N VAL A 525 -13.17 0.14 -3.51
CA VAL A 525 -13.28 -0.97 -2.57
C VAL A 525 -14.59 -0.86 -1.82
N ARG A 526 -15.38 -1.93 -1.88
CA ARG A 526 -16.68 -2.02 -1.19
C ARG A 526 -16.49 -2.15 0.33
N LEU A 527 -17.19 -1.34 1.10
CA LEU A 527 -17.27 -1.47 2.57
C LEU A 527 -18.67 -1.89 3.03
N GLY A 528 -18.84 -2.11 4.34
CA GLY A 528 -20.09 -2.59 4.93
C GLY A 528 -21.33 -1.72 4.66
N GLY A 529 -21.15 -0.42 4.39
CA GLY A 529 -22.23 0.51 4.08
C GLY A 529 -22.63 0.58 2.60
N TRP A 530 -22.04 -0.20 1.70
CA TRP A 530 -22.23 -0.06 0.24
C TRP A 530 -23.70 -0.01 -0.21
N GLU A 531 -24.54 -0.87 0.35
CA GLU A 531 -25.97 -0.91 -0.03
C GLU A 531 -26.74 0.34 0.40
N ARG A 532 -26.20 1.10 1.35
CA ARG A 532 -26.77 2.36 1.87
C ARG A 532 -26.10 3.61 1.27
N ARG A 533 -25.23 3.46 0.28
CA ARG A 533 -24.46 4.58 -0.30
C ARG A 533 -25.31 5.73 -0.88
N MET A 534 -26.57 5.45 -1.19
CA MET A 534 -27.54 6.43 -1.71
C MET A 534 -28.37 7.10 -0.61
N GLU A 535 -28.32 6.60 0.63
CA GLU A 535 -29.16 7.09 1.74
C GLU A 535 -28.63 8.38 2.38
N GLY A 536 -27.32 8.58 2.34
CA GLY A 536 -26.67 9.72 2.99
C GLY A 536 -26.75 11.03 2.19
N GLY A 537 -27.12 12.12 2.88
CA GLY A 537 -27.16 13.47 2.32
C GLY A 537 -28.10 13.60 1.11
N ASN A 538 -27.62 14.22 0.03
CA ASN A 538 -28.36 14.34 -1.23
C ASN A 538 -28.11 13.14 -2.17
N GLY A 539 -27.65 11.99 -1.64
CA GLY A 539 -27.22 10.86 -2.46
C GLY A 539 -26.08 11.26 -3.39
N SER A 540 -26.23 11.03 -4.70
CA SER A 540 -25.30 11.50 -5.75
C SER A 540 -25.71 12.83 -6.41
N LEU A 541 -26.81 13.44 -5.95
CA LEU A 541 -27.40 14.61 -6.59
C LEU A 541 -26.64 15.91 -6.29
N GLY A 542 -25.82 15.94 -5.23
CA GLY A 542 -25.13 17.14 -4.77
C GLY A 542 -24.27 17.80 -5.84
N THR A 543 -23.54 16.99 -6.62
CA THR A 543 -22.67 17.47 -7.72
C THR A 543 -23.26 17.25 -9.10
N LYS A 544 -24.49 16.73 -9.21
CA LYS A 544 -25.05 16.25 -10.49
C LYS A 544 -25.14 17.33 -11.57
N GLU A 545 -25.58 18.53 -11.21
CA GLU A 545 -25.70 19.64 -12.17
C GLU A 545 -24.33 20.12 -12.65
N GLN A 546 -23.35 20.23 -11.75
CA GLN A 546 -21.96 20.59 -12.06
C GLN A 546 -21.34 19.54 -12.98
N ARG A 547 -21.49 18.25 -12.67
CA ARG A 547 -21.01 17.14 -13.50
C ARG A 547 -21.61 17.18 -14.90
N ALA A 548 -22.92 17.37 -14.99
CA ALA A 548 -23.61 17.47 -16.29
C ALA A 548 -23.21 18.72 -17.09
N PHE A 549 -22.85 19.82 -16.41
CA PHE A 549 -22.28 21.00 -17.07
C PHE A 549 -20.91 20.69 -17.65
N ARG A 550 -19.98 20.13 -16.85
CA ARG A 550 -18.63 19.77 -17.30
C ARG A 550 -18.64 18.78 -18.46
N GLN A 551 -19.50 17.76 -18.42
CA GLN A 551 -19.68 16.84 -19.54
C GLN A 551 -20.13 17.55 -20.82
N ARG A 552 -21.14 18.43 -20.73
CA ARG A 552 -21.61 19.20 -21.90
C ARG A 552 -20.54 20.13 -22.46
N GLU A 553 -19.73 20.72 -21.59
CA GLU A 553 -18.61 21.58 -22.00
C GLU A 553 -17.51 20.79 -22.72
N ALA A 554 -17.21 19.59 -22.23
CA ALA A 554 -16.25 18.67 -22.84
C ALA A 554 -16.72 18.11 -24.20
N ASP A 555 -18.03 17.93 -24.35
CA ASP A 555 -18.69 17.50 -25.59
C ASP A 555 -18.82 18.64 -26.63
N ASP A 556 -18.69 19.91 -26.23
CA ASP A 556 -18.79 21.03 -27.16
C ASP A 556 -17.53 21.12 -28.05
N PRO A 557 -17.62 20.88 -29.37
CA PRO A 557 -16.45 20.95 -30.25
C PRO A 557 -15.86 22.37 -30.38
N ARG A 558 -16.58 23.41 -29.93
CA ARG A 558 -16.11 24.80 -29.96
C ARG A 558 -15.23 25.16 -28.77
N SER A 559 -15.38 24.51 -27.62
CA SER A 559 -14.55 24.75 -26.44
C SER A 559 -13.09 24.30 -26.68
N ARG A 560 -12.88 23.24 -27.48
CA ARG A 560 -11.56 22.70 -27.82
C ARG A 560 -10.73 23.53 -28.81
N ARG A 561 -11.21 24.69 -29.28
CA ARG A 561 -10.58 25.51 -30.33
C ARG A 561 -10.07 26.88 -29.87
N GLN A 562 -10.27 27.25 -28.61
CA GLN A 562 -9.68 28.45 -28.00
C GLN A 562 -8.46 28.04 -27.19
#